data_AF-A0A7S0BAJ8-F1
#
_entry.id   AF-A0A7S0BAJ8-F1
#
_cell.length_a   1.000
_cell.length_b   1.000
_cell.length_c   1.000
_cell.angle_alpha   90.00
_cell.angle_beta   90.00
_cell.angle_gamma   90.00
#
_symmetry.space_group_name_H-M   'P 1'
#
loop_
_entity.id
_entity.type
_entity.pdbx_description
1 polymer ?
#
loop_
_entity_poly.entity_id
_entity_poly.type
_entity_poly.pdbx_seq_one_letter_code
_entity_poly.pdbx_strand_id
1 'polypeptide(L)'
;ACLPKSAAVRKLSDLIKRARLARVHAYLLDHLKKKMPSFGKDKEKKRLLANLPAVYKDISEQRGLSINDFPEAKYMQESLQPCDFSKFKKIDKVKMDRLETLLSSDLPKMMLMSSQQSNTNEDPGHTASLASPFAVI
;
A
#
# COMPACT_ATOMS: atom_id res chain seq x y z
N ALA A 1 -4.67 -0.05 28.14
CA ALA A 1 -3.69 0.58 27.23
C ALA A 1 -2.79 -0.51 26.66
N CYS A 2 -2.80 -0.75 25.34
CA CYS A 2 -2.08 -1.85 24.68
C CYS A 2 -0.82 -1.32 23.96
N LEU A 3 0.26 -2.11 24.03
CA LEU A 3 1.68 -1.76 23.93
C LEU A 3 2.15 -0.98 22.67
N PRO A 4 3.22 -0.16 22.79
CA PRO A 4 3.83 0.65 21.71
C PRO A 4 4.34 -0.14 20.49
N LYS A 5 4.46 -1.46 20.61
CA LYS A 5 4.94 -2.38 19.57
C LYS A 5 3.90 -2.63 18.47
N SER A 6 2.61 -2.70 18.85
CA SER A 6 1.49 -2.76 17.91
C SER A 6 1.43 -1.51 17.01
N ALA A 7 1.88 -0.36 17.54
CA ALA A 7 1.86 0.90 16.82
C ALA A 7 2.89 0.93 15.68
N ALA A 8 4.07 0.34 15.83
CA ALA A 8 5.08 0.28 14.77
C ALA A 8 4.63 -0.59 13.59
N VAL A 9 4.16 -1.81 13.87
CA VAL A 9 3.62 -2.73 12.85
C VAL A 9 2.38 -2.14 12.17
N ARG A 10 1.50 -1.48 12.92
CA ARG A 10 0.33 -0.78 12.36
C ARG A 10 0.76 0.37 11.45
N LYS A 11 1.70 1.22 11.87
CA LYS A 11 2.24 2.31 11.05
C LYS A 11 2.84 1.77 9.75
N LEU A 12 3.58 0.67 9.82
CA LEU A 12 4.17 0.03 8.65
C LEU A 12 3.08 -0.55 7.72
N SER A 13 2.03 -1.15 8.28
CA SER A 13 0.89 -1.63 7.51
C SER A 13 0.14 -0.50 6.80
N ASP A 14 -0.08 0.62 7.50
CA ASP A 14 -0.71 1.81 6.92
C ASP A 14 0.17 2.43 5.82
N LEU A 15 1.49 2.40 5.99
CA LEU A 15 2.43 2.81 4.95
C LEU A 15 2.36 1.91 3.71
N ILE A 16 2.31 0.58 3.89
CA ILE A 16 2.13 -0.37 2.77
C ILE A 16 0.84 -0.07 2.01
N LYS A 17 -0.28 0.12 2.72
CA LYS A 17 -1.57 0.45 2.11
C LYS A 17 -1.49 1.77 1.33
N ARG A 18 -0.88 2.81 1.90
CA ARG A 18 -0.70 4.10 1.23
C ARG A 18 0.21 4.02 0.01
N ALA A 19 1.30 3.27 0.09
CA ALA A 19 2.22 3.07 -1.03
C ALA A 19 1.54 2.33 -2.19
N ARG A 20 0.75 1.28 -1.91
CA ARG A 20 -0.07 0.59 -2.92
C ARG A 20 -1.10 1.52 -3.55
N LEU A 21 -1.80 2.30 -2.72
CA LEU A 21 -2.79 3.27 -3.18
C LEU A 21 -2.14 4.33 -4.09
N ALA A 22 -1.00 4.90 -3.68
CA ALA A 22 -0.25 5.86 -4.48
C ALA A 22 0.19 5.26 -5.83
N ARG A 23 0.63 4.00 -5.84
CA ARG A 23 1.02 3.27 -7.05
C ARG A 23 -0.16 3.16 -8.04
N VAL A 24 -1.32 2.69 -7.59
CA VAL A 24 -2.50 2.56 -8.48
C VAL A 24 -2.98 3.92 -8.99
N HIS A 25 -2.98 4.97 -8.16
CA HIS A 25 -3.33 6.32 -8.61
C HIS A 25 -2.38 6.84 -9.68
N ALA A 26 -1.07 6.64 -9.50
CA ALA A 26 -0.08 7.07 -10.48
C ALA A 26 -0.30 6.39 -11.84
N TYR A 27 -0.58 5.09 -11.87
CA TYR A 27 -0.92 4.38 -13.10
C TYR A 27 -2.24 4.82 -13.70
N LEU A 28 -3.26 5.07 -12.88
CA LEU A 28 -4.54 5.60 -13.34
C LEU A 28 -4.37 6.94 -14.06
N LEU A 29 -3.70 7.90 -13.42
CA LEU A 29 -3.52 9.24 -14.01
C LEU A 29 -2.70 9.20 -15.30
N ASP A 30 -1.64 8.39 -15.35
CA ASP A 30 -0.84 8.19 -16.55
C ASP A 30 -1.62 7.51 -17.68
N HIS A 31 -2.44 6.50 -17.34
CA HIS A 31 -3.31 5.83 -18.31
C HIS A 31 -4.37 6.78 -18.88
N LEU A 32 -5.06 7.53 -18.01
CA LEU A 32 -6.04 8.54 -18.44
C LEU A 32 -5.40 9.58 -19.36
N LYS A 33 -4.21 10.09 -18.99
CA LYS A 33 -3.46 11.02 -19.84
C LYS A 33 -3.15 10.43 -21.21
N LYS A 34 -2.70 9.17 -21.28
CA LYS A 34 -2.35 8.48 -22.54
C LYS A 34 -3.53 8.27 -23.47
N LYS A 35 -4.75 8.12 -22.92
CA LYS A 35 -5.98 7.98 -23.70
C LYS A 35 -6.54 9.32 -24.21
N MET A 36 -6.02 10.46 -23.74
CA MET A 36 -6.54 11.76 -24.16
C MET A 36 -6.14 12.12 -25.60
N PRO A 37 -7.11 12.39 -26.50
CA PRO A 37 -6.83 12.88 -27.85
C PRO A 37 -6.53 14.39 -27.86
N SER A 38 -5.94 14.87 -28.96
CA SER A 38 -5.72 16.31 -29.17
C SER A 38 -7.03 17.09 -29.34
N PHE A 39 -8.04 16.48 -29.95
CA PHE A 39 -9.38 17.05 -30.16
C PHE A 39 -10.46 16.11 -29.58
N GLY A 40 -11.60 16.65 -29.13
CA GLY A 40 -12.67 15.83 -28.54
C GLY A 40 -12.43 15.39 -27.08
N LYS A 41 -11.61 16.13 -26.34
CA LYS A 41 -11.19 15.84 -24.96
C LYS A 41 -12.36 15.58 -24.00
N ASP A 42 -13.41 16.39 -24.06
CA ASP A 42 -14.56 16.27 -23.15
C ASP A 42 -15.36 14.98 -23.40
N LYS A 43 -15.50 14.59 -24.66
CA LYS A 43 -16.17 13.33 -25.04
C LYS A 43 -15.39 12.15 -24.52
N GLU A 44 -14.06 12.14 -24.70
CA GLU A 44 -13.22 11.05 -24.23
C GLU A 44 -13.17 10.97 -22.70
N LYS A 45 -13.06 12.11 -22.02
CA LYS A 45 -13.13 12.18 -20.55
C LYS A 45 -14.43 11.58 -20.02
N LYS A 46 -15.59 11.96 -20.59
CA LYS A 46 -16.89 11.39 -20.22
C LYS A 46 -16.92 9.87 -20.44
N ARG A 47 -16.38 9.39 -21.57
CA ARG A 47 -16.31 7.96 -21.89
C ARG A 47 -15.44 7.19 -20.89
N LEU A 48 -14.26 7.71 -20.54
CA LEU A 48 -13.35 7.09 -19.58
C LEU A 48 -13.95 7.05 -18.17
N LEU A 49 -14.62 8.13 -17.74
CA LEU A 49 -15.30 8.19 -16.45
C LEU A 49 -16.48 7.20 -16.39
N ALA A 50 -17.31 7.14 -17.43
CA ALA A 50 -18.43 6.20 -17.50
C ALA A 50 -17.97 4.73 -17.48
N ASN A 51 -16.78 4.44 -18.01
CA ASN A 51 -16.20 3.09 -18.08
C ASN A 51 -15.04 2.90 -17.10
N LEU A 52 -14.98 3.66 -16.01
CA LEU A 52 -13.86 3.62 -15.07
C LEU A 52 -13.57 2.21 -14.49
N PRO A 53 -14.56 1.36 -14.18
CA PRO A 53 -14.29 -0.02 -13.76
C PRO A 53 -13.53 -0.85 -14.81
N ALA A 54 -13.84 -0.66 -16.10
CA ALA A 54 -13.12 -1.33 -17.18
C ALA A 54 -11.70 -0.77 -17.34
N VAL A 55 -11.52 0.55 -17.15
CA VAL A 55 -10.18 1.18 -17.12
C VAL A 55 -9.32 0.60 -16.00
N TYR A 56 -9.89 0.36 -14.80
CA TYR A 56 -9.17 -0.28 -13.70
C TYR A 56 -8.73 -1.69 -14.05
N LYS A 57 -9.61 -2.49 -14.66
CA LYS A 57 -9.29 -3.85 -15.09
C LYS A 57 -8.13 -3.86 -16.09
N ASP A 58 -8.18 -2.98 -17.09
CA ASP A 58 -7.11 -2.85 -18.09
C ASP A 58 -5.76 -2.47 -17.44
N ILE A 59 -5.76 -1.52 -16.51
CA ILE A 59 -4.55 -1.13 -15.76
C ILE A 59 -4.05 -2.29 -14.89
N SER A 60 -4.96 -2.98 -14.20
CA SER A 60 -4.67 -4.12 -13.32
C SER A 60 -3.96 -5.24 -14.08
N GLU A 61 -4.48 -5.62 -15.26
CA GLU A 61 -3.91 -6.66 -16.11
C GLU A 61 -2.55 -6.23 -16.70
N GLN A 62 -2.46 -5.01 -17.25
CA GLN A 62 -1.22 -4.51 -17.88
C GLN A 62 -0.05 -4.34 -16.90
N ARG A 63 -0.34 -4.12 -15.62
CA ARG A 63 0.66 -3.78 -14.60
C ARG A 63 0.79 -4.82 -13.49
N GLY A 64 0.01 -5.89 -13.52
CA GLY A 64 -0.01 -6.91 -12.47
C GLY A 64 -0.45 -6.35 -11.11
N LEU A 65 -1.43 -5.44 -11.09
CA LEU A 65 -1.93 -4.81 -9.86
C LEU A 65 -3.18 -5.54 -9.36
N SER A 66 -3.35 -5.62 -8.04
CA SER A 66 -4.59 -6.14 -7.45
C SER A 66 -5.73 -5.14 -7.66
N ILE A 67 -6.87 -5.60 -8.16
CA ILE A 67 -8.06 -4.75 -8.33
C ILE A 67 -8.54 -4.16 -6.98
N ASN A 68 -8.30 -4.87 -5.88
CA ASN A 68 -8.67 -4.43 -4.54
C ASN A 68 -7.82 -3.27 -4.02
N ASP A 69 -6.67 -2.99 -4.66
CA ASP A 69 -5.86 -1.82 -4.31
C ASP A 69 -6.46 -0.52 -4.90
N PHE A 70 -7.41 -0.60 -5.84
CA PHE A 70 -8.04 0.56 -6.47
C PHE A 70 -9.13 1.17 -5.57
N PRO A 71 -9.25 2.51 -5.54
CA PRO A 71 -10.32 3.18 -4.82
C PRO A 71 -11.66 2.96 -5.52
N GLU A 72 -12.75 3.11 -4.77
CA GLU A 72 -14.11 2.96 -5.30
C GLU A 72 -14.31 3.81 -6.57
N ALA A 73 -14.88 3.19 -7.61
CA ALA A 73 -15.05 3.84 -8.91
C ALA A 73 -15.90 5.11 -8.81
N LYS A 74 -16.98 5.11 -8.01
CA LYS A 74 -17.85 6.27 -7.84
C LYS A 74 -17.11 7.45 -7.22
N TYR A 75 -16.39 7.20 -6.13
CA TYR A 75 -15.54 8.21 -5.48
C TYR A 75 -14.50 8.80 -6.46
N MET A 76 -13.88 7.94 -7.26
CA MET A 76 -12.88 8.37 -8.23
C MET A 76 -13.50 9.14 -9.41
N GLN A 77 -14.72 8.79 -9.84
CA GLN A 77 -15.45 9.53 -10.88
C GLN A 77 -15.72 10.98 -10.44
N GLU A 78 -16.23 11.17 -9.23
CA GLU A 78 -16.48 12.49 -8.65
C GLU A 78 -15.19 13.31 -8.50
N SER A 79 -14.12 12.67 -8.00
CA SER A 79 -12.82 13.30 -7.81
C SER A 79 -12.13 13.71 -9.13
N LEU A 80 -12.33 12.93 -10.19
CA LEU A 80 -11.74 13.20 -11.51
C LEU A 80 -12.60 14.12 -12.39
N GLN A 81 -13.89 14.27 -12.10
CA GLN A 81 -14.80 15.11 -12.86
C GLN A 81 -14.30 16.56 -13.04
N PRO A 82 -13.74 17.27 -12.03
CA PRO A 82 -13.24 18.63 -12.24
C PRO A 82 -11.88 18.71 -12.94
N CYS A 83 -11.16 17.59 -13.12
CA CYS A 83 -9.78 17.60 -13.62
C CYS A 83 -9.68 17.65 -15.16
N ASP A 84 -8.65 18.31 -15.69
CA ASP A 84 -8.26 18.18 -17.10
C ASP A 84 -7.19 17.07 -17.24
N PHE A 85 -7.59 15.95 -17.84
CA PHE A 85 -6.73 14.77 -17.97
C PHE A 85 -5.51 15.03 -18.87
N SER A 86 -5.59 16.02 -19.77
CA SER A 86 -4.45 16.42 -20.62
C SER A 86 -3.30 16.98 -19.79
N LYS A 87 -3.60 17.58 -18.64
CA LYS A 87 -2.64 18.22 -17.73
C LYS A 87 -2.01 17.27 -16.71
N PHE A 88 -2.49 16.03 -16.62
CA PHE A 88 -1.87 15.04 -15.74
C PHE A 88 -0.39 14.83 -16.10
N LYS A 89 0.40 14.47 -15.11
CA LYS A 89 1.82 14.16 -15.32
C LYS A 89 1.95 12.72 -15.78
N LYS A 90 2.91 12.47 -16.67
CA LYS A 90 3.34 11.10 -16.98
C LYS A 90 4.04 10.52 -15.75
N ILE A 91 4.03 9.20 -15.63
CA ILE A 91 4.82 8.53 -14.59
C ILE A 91 6.30 8.86 -14.76
N ASP A 92 6.91 9.26 -13.64
CA ASP A 92 8.35 9.33 -13.48
C ASP A 92 8.86 7.93 -13.13
N LYS A 93 9.61 7.33 -14.06
CA LYS A 93 10.10 5.94 -13.92
C LYS A 93 10.95 5.78 -12.67
N VAL A 94 11.86 6.73 -12.39
CA VAL A 94 12.77 6.65 -11.24
C VAL A 94 11.99 6.67 -9.93
N LYS A 95 10.94 7.50 -9.84
CA LYS A 95 10.07 7.53 -8.65
C LYS A 95 9.25 6.25 -8.51
N MET A 96 8.79 5.69 -9.62
CA MET A 96 8.04 4.44 -9.60
C MET A 96 8.93 3.26 -9.17
N ASP A 97 10.13 3.14 -9.72
CA ASP A 97 11.07 2.07 -9.38
C ASP A 97 11.44 2.10 -7.88
N ARG A 98 11.61 3.30 -7.31
CA ARG A 98 11.81 3.48 -5.86
C ARG A 98 10.59 3.02 -5.05
N LEU A 99 9.38 3.34 -5.50
CA LEU A 99 8.14 2.90 -4.84
C LEU A 99 7.97 1.38 -4.91
N GLU A 100 8.34 0.76 -6.03
CA GLU A 100 8.31 -0.70 -6.20
C GLU A 100 9.35 -1.40 -5.33
N THR A 101 10.56 -0.84 -5.25
CA THR A 101 11.62 -1.33 -4.35
C THR A 101 11.17 -1.26 -2.89
N LEU A 102 10.57 -0.14 -2.50
CA LEU A 102 10.01 0.05 -1.16
C LEU A 102 8.98 -1.04 -0.83
N LEU A 103 8.05 -1.31 -1.74
CA LEU A 103 6.96 -2.28 -1.56
C LEU A 103 7.45 -3.75 -1.55
N SER A 104 8.44 -4.08 -2.38
CA SER A 104 8.88 -5.47 -2.60
C SER A 104 10.01 -5.92 -1.69
N SER A 105 10.87 -5.00 -1.26
CA SER A 105 12.06 -5.30 -0.44
C SER A 105 11.98 -4.65 0.93
N ASP A 106 11.85 -3.32 0.98
CA ASP A 106 12.23 -2.58 2.18
C ASP A 106 11.17 -2.71 3.29
N LEU A 107 9.89 -2.57 2.94
CA LEU A 107 8.79 -2.70 3.90
C LEU A 107 8.66 -4.14 4.46
N PRO A 108 8.75 -5.21 3.64
CA PRO A 108 8.79 -6.58 4.16
C PRO A 108 9.96 -6.84 5.12
N LYS A 109 11.17 -6.36 4.80
CA LYS A 109 12.34 -6.46 5.68
C LYS A 109 12.11 -5.74 7.02
N MET A 110 11.55 -4.53 6.97
CA MET A 110 11.20 -3.78 8.18
C MET A 110 10.13 -4.49 9.03
N MET A 111 9.14 -5.14 8.40
CA MET A 111 8.14 -5.94 9.12
C MET A 111 8.80 -7.13 9.83
N LEU A 112 9.68 -7.85 9.15
CA LEU A 112 10.40 -8.98 9.71
C LEU A 112 11.28 -8.57 10.91
N MET A 113 12.06 -7.50 10.77
CA MET A 113 12.89 -6.96 11.85
C MET A 113 12.05 -6.56 13.07
N SER A 114 10.92 -5.88 12.84
CA SER A 114 10.00 -5.46 13.90
C SER A 114 9.36 -6.64 14.64
N SER A 115 9.16 -7.77 13.96
CA SER A 115 8.63 -9.00 14.53
C SER A 115 9.69 -9.89 15.19
N GLN A 116 10.97 -9.80 14.80
CA GLN A 116 12.04 -10.58 15.46
C GLN A 116 12.47 -9.95 16.79
N GLN A 117 12.41 -8.62 16.89
CA GLN A 117 12.71 -7.90 18.13
C GLN A 117 11.70 -8.20 19.27
N SER A 118 10.61 -8.91 19.00
CA SER A 118 9.68 -9.42 20.03
C SER A 118 10.11 -10.76 20.65
N ASN A 119 10.99 -11.55 20.03
CA ASN A 119 11.37 -12.89 20.51
C ASN A 119 12.67 -12.91 21.33
N THR A 120 13.40 -11.81 21.43
CA THR A 120 14.73 -11.75 22.07
C THR A 120 14.75 -11.15 23.48
N ASN A 121 13.59 -10.95 24.11
CA ASN A 121 13.49 -10.48 25.50
C ASN A 121 12.86 -11.54 26.44
N GLU A 122 13.12 -12.82 26.18
CA GLU A 122 12.94 -13.88 27.18
C GLU A 122 14.26 -13.99 27.95
N ASP A 123 14.25 -13.51 29.19
CA ASP A 123 15.34 -13.53 30.15
C ASP A 123 15.65 -14.98 30.59
N PRO A 124 16.88 -15.52 30.43
CA PRO A 124 17.25 -16.79 31.04
C PRO A 124 17.67 -16.54 32.49
N GLY A 125 16.70 -16.27 33.37
CA GLY A 125 17.00 -15.83 34.73
C GLY A 125 15.94 -16.21 35.78
N HIS A 126 16.27 -17.23 36.58
CA HIS A 126 15.64 -17.64 37.86
C HIS A 126 14.28 -18.36 37.72
N THR A 127 14.16 -19.64 38.12
CA THR A 127 14.25 -20.04 39.53
C THR A 127 15.04 -21.33 39.77
N ALA A 128 16.15 -21.21 40.49
CA ALA A 128 16.64 -22.29 41.32
C ALA A 128 15.70 -22.40 42.54
N SER A 129 14.84 -23.41 42.58
CA SER A 129 14.12 -23.82 43.79
C SER A 129 14.79 -25.08 44.34
N LEU A 130 15.86 -24.88 45.10
CA LEU A 130 16.40 -25.86 46.03
C LEU A 130 16.08 -25.38 47.44
N ALA A 131 14.98 -25.89 48.00
CA ALA A 131 14.80 -26.00 49.45
C ALA A 131 13.66 -26.97 49.74
N SER A 132 13.99 -28.24 49.91
CA SER A 132 13.18 -29.14 50.74
C SER A 132 14.08 -29.67 51.86
N PRO A 133 13.92 -29.16 53.09
CA PRO A 133 14.48 -29.78 54.27
C PRO A 133 13.34 -30.42 55.07
N PHE A 134 13.30 -31.75 55.05
CA PHE A 134 12.84 -32.61 56.16
C PHE A 134 11.76 -32.03 57.09
N ALA A 135 10.50 -32.37 56.82
CA ALA A 135 9.48 -32.48 57.86
C ALA A 135 9.53 -33.92 58.45
N VAL A 136 10.24 -34.05 59.56
CA VAL A 136 10.17 -35.09 60.60
C VAL A 136 9.99 -34.25 61.87
N ILE A 137 8.92 -34.34 62.66
CA ILE A 137 8.42 -35.44 63.50
C ILE A 137 6.90 -35.29 63.63
#